data_AF-A0A377E8R3-F1
#
_entry.id   AF-A0A377E8R3-F1
#
_cell.length_a   1.000
_cell.length_b   1.000
_cell.length_c   1.000
_cell.angle_alpha   90.00
_cell.angle_beta   90.00
_cell.angle_gamma   90.00
#
_symmetry.space_group_name_H-M   'P 1'
#
loop_
_entity.id
_entity.type
_entity.pdbx_description
1 polymer ?
#
loop_
_entity_poly.entity_id
_entity_poly.type
_entity_poly.pdbx_seq_one_letter_code
_entity_poly.pdbx_strand_id
1 'polypeptide(L)'
;MLKESGRNQLIITGVYAHIGCMTTATDAFMRDIKPFMVADALADFSRDEHLMSLKYVAGRSGRVVMTEELLPAPVPASKAALREVILPLLDESDEPFDDDNLIDYGLDSVRMMALAARWRKVHGDIDFVMLAKNPTIDAWWKLLSREVK
;
A
#
# COMPACT_ATOMS: atom_id res chain seq x y z
N MET A 1 6.83 27.19 -7.67
CA MET A 1 6.60 25.76 -7.99
C MET A 1 5.39 25.14 -7.27
N LEU A 2 5.46 24.74 -5.99
CA LEU A 2 4.34 24.02 -5.33
C LEU A 2 3.05 24.85 -5.22
N LYS A 3 3.16 26.11 -4.81
CA LYS A 3 2.01 27.03 -4.75
C LYS A 3 1.41 27.31 -6.14
N GLU A 4 2.26 27.48 -7.15
CA GLU A 4 1.82 27.71 -8.54
C GLU A 4 1.06 26.51 -9.12
N SER A 5 1.44 25.28 -8.76
CA SER A 5 0.74 24.06 -9.20
C SER A 5 -0.46 23.69 -8.31
N GLY A 6 -0.80 24.52 -7.32
CA GLY A 6 -1.92 24.28 -6.40
C GLY A 6 -1.73 23.08 -5.46
N ARG A 7 -0.49 22.64 -5.23
CA ARG A 7 -0.18 21.48 -4.37
C ARG A 7 0.22 21.96 -2.97
N ASN A 8 -0.55 21.54 -1.96
CA ASN A 8 -0.28 21.83 -0.55
C ASN A 8 0.04 20.57 0.27
N GLN A 9 0.47 19.49 -0.39
CA GLN A 9 0.95 18.27 0.24
C GLN A 9 2.31 17.91 -0.35
N LEU A 10 3.24 17.48 0.49
CA LEU A 10 4.60 17.10 0.09
C LEU A 10 4.94 15.73 0.69
N ILE A 11 5.14 14.75 -0.17
CA ILE A 11 5.65 13.43 0.22
C ILE A 11 7.17 13.53 0.32
N ILE A 12 7.74 13.08 1.43
CA ILE A 12 9.18 13.21 1.75
C ILE A 12 9.78 11.81 1.94
N THR A 13 10.79 11.51 1.11
CA THR A 13 11.59 10.29 1.11
C THR A 13 13.09 10.65 1.06
N GLY A 14 13.99 9.66 1.14
CA GLY A 14 15.42 9.84 0.92
C GLY A 14 16.28 9.84 2.18
N VAL A 15 17.39 10.59 2.16
CA VAL A 15 18.39 10.63 3.23
C VAL A 15 18.88 12.06 3.49
N TYR A 16 19.25 12.44 4.71
CA TYR A 16 19.09 11.70 5.98
C TYR A 16 17.81 12.11 6.69
N ALA A 17 17.11 11.13 7.30
CA ALA A 17 15.78 11.31 7.86
C ALA A 17 15.71 12.47 8.88
N HIS A 18 16.61 12.51 9.87
CA HIS A 18 16.59 13.53 10.92
C HIS A 18 17.18 14.89 10.52
N ILE A 19 17.96 14.96 9.44
CA ILE A 19 18.64 16.20 9.03
C ILE A 19 17.79 16.91 7.98
N GLY A 20 17.97 16.54 6.71
CA GLY A 20 17.35 17.23 5.59
C GLY A 20 15.85 16.97 5.51
N CYS A 21 15.43 15.71 5.68
CA CYS A 21 14.03 15.32 5.52
C CYS A 21 13.15 15.94 6.63
N MET A 22 13.55 15.82 7.91
CA MET A 22 12.83 16.41 9.04
C MET A 22 12.80 17.95 9.01
N THR A 23 13.92 18.58 8.63
CA THR A 23 13.98 20.05 8.47
C THR A 23 13.05 20.50 7.35
N THR A 24 13.06 19.80 6.21
CA THR A 24 12.16 20.08 5.08
C THR A 24 10.69 19.88 5.48
N ALA A 25 10.37 18.86 6.26
CA ALA A 25 9.02 18.64 6.77
C ALA A 25 8.56 19.84 7.63
N THR A 26 9.42 20.29 8.55
CA THR A 26 9.12 21.42 9.42
C THR A 26 8.99 22.73 8.64
N ASP A 27 9.85 22.96 7.65
CA ASP A 27 9.76 24.15 6.77
C ASP A 27 8.51 24.11 5.88
N ALA A 28 8.16 22.95 5.33
CA ALA A 28 6.92 22.76 4.57
C ALA A 28 5.69 23.10 5.44
N PHE A 29 5.65 22.58 6.67
CA PHE A 29 4.59 22.87 7.63
C PHE A 29 4.43 24.37 7.90
N MET A 30 5.54 25.08 8.14
CA MET A 30 5.54 26.54 8.35
C MET A 30 5.07 27.34 7.13
N ARG A 31 5.03 26.72 5.95
CA ARG A 31 4.65 27.35 4.67
C ARG A 31 3.26 26.89 4.17
N ASP A 32 2.43 26.36 5.06
CA ASP A 32 1.08 25.86 4.78
C ASP A 32 1.07 24.64 3.83
N ILE A 33 2.14 23.85 3.81
CA ILE A 33 2.26 22.60 3.05
C ILE A 33 2.27 21.44 4.03
N LYS A 34 1.38 20.46 3.84
CA LYS A 34 1.23 19.27 4.69
C LYS A 34 2.30 18.24 4.33
N PRO A 35 3.29 17.98 5.19
CA PRO A 35 4.33 17.00 4.89
C PRO A 35 3.90 15.59 5.29
N PHE A 36 4.27 14.62 4.47
CA PHE A 36 4.10 13.19 4.68
C PHE A 36 5.48 12.53 4.64
N MET A 37 6.06 12.24 5.80
CA MET A 37 7.30 11.45 5.88
C MET A 37 6.97 9.97 5.70
N VAL A 38 7.65 9.32 4.75
CA VAL A 38 7.41 7.92 4.40
C VAL A 38 8.43 7.05 5.12
N ALA A 39 8.05 6.47 6.26
CA ALA A 39 8.94 5.86 7.24
C ALA A 39 9.87 4.77 6.67
N ASP A 40 9.38 3.97 5.73
CA ASP A 40 10.11 2.89 5.07
C ASP A 40 10.81 3.30 3.76
N ALA A 41 10.64 4.56 3.34
CA ALA A 41 11.36 5.16 2.21
C ALA A 41 12.37 6.23 2.66
N LEU A 42 12.83 6.11 3.89
CA LEU A 42 13.83 6.98 4.51
C LEU A 42 14.97 6.14 5.10
N ALA A 43 16.16 6.73 5.14
CA ALA A 43 17.27 6.18 5.91
C ALA A 43 18.03 7.27 6.66
N ASP A 44 18.76 6.86 7.68
CA ASP A 44 19.52 7.74 8.56
C ASP A 44 20.82 7.06 9.01
N PHE A 45 21.69 7.80 9.70
CA PHE A 45 22.95 7.27 10.22
C PHE A 45 22.75 6.21 11.30
N SER A 46 21.70 6.34 12.10
CA SER A 46 21.32 5.34 13.08
C SER A 46 19.81 5.11 13.10
N ARG A 47 19.41 3.94 13.61
CA ARG A 47 17.99 3.61 13.81
C ARG A 47 17.32 4.58 14.79
N ASP A 48 18.04 5.03 15.81
CA ASP A 48 17.50 5.93 16.82
C ASP A 48 17.23 7.32 16.26
N GLU A 49 18.15 7.86 15.45
CA GLU A 49 17.94 9.14 14.75
C GLU A 49 16.80 9.05 13.74
N HIS A 50 16.71 7.95 12.99
CA HIS A 50 15.58 7.68 12.11
C HIS A 50 14.26 7.74 12.91
N LEU A 51 14.10 6.93 13.96
CA LEU A 51 12.86 6.89 14.73
C LEU A 51 12.55 8.22 15.44
N MET A 52 13.58 8.94 15.89
CA MET A 52 13.42 10.27 16.47
C MET A 52 12.78 11.23 15.46
N SER A 53 13.26 11.24 14.21
CA SER A 53 12.71 12.10 13.16
C SER A 53 11.23 11.83 12.90
N LEU A 54 10.83 10.55 12.85
CA LEU A 54 9.44 10.13 12.67
C LEU A 54 8.58 10.62 13.84
N LYS A 55 9.05 10.41 15.08
CA LYS A 55 8.35 10.85 16.30
C LYS A 55 8.19 12.37 16.33
N TYR A 56 9.22 13.12 15.92
CA TYR A 56 9.15 14.57 15.87
C TYR A 56 8.10 15.05 14.88
N VAL A 57 8.16 14.58 13.62
CA VAL A 57 7.20 15.00 12.59
C VAL A 57 5.77 14.63 12.96
N ALA A 58 5.53 13.40 13.41
CA ALA A 58 4.21 12.95 13.85
C ALA A 58 3.62 13.82 14.97
N GLY A 59 4.46 14.34 15.87
CA GLY A 59 4.02 15.17 16.98
C GLY A 59 3.95 16.67 16.69
N ARG A 60 4.64 17.16 15.66
CA ARG A 60 4.93 18.60 15.54
C ARG A 60 4.68 19.21 14.17
N SER A 61 4.87 18.49 13.08
CA SER A 61 4.90 19.13 11.75
C SER A 61 4.26 18.34 10.63
N GLY A 62 3.78 17.11 10.81
CA GLY A 62 3.17 16.38 9.70
C GLY A 62 2.61 15.00 10.01
N ARG A 63 2.36 14.25 8.93
CA ARG A 63 1.99 12.84 8.97
C ARG A 63 3.23 11.99 8.74
N VAL A 64 3.30 10.88 9.46
CA VAL A 64 4.19 9.76 9.14
C VAL A 64 3.32 8.63 8.61
N VAL A 65 3.74 8.05 7.49
CA VAL A 65 3.03 6.97 6.79
C VAL A 65 4.03 5.93 6.31
N MET A 66 3.55 4.74 6.01
CA MET A 66 4.26 3.72 5.26
C MET A 66 4.04 3.93 3.75
N THR A 67 4.95 3.41 2.92
CA THR A 67 4.85 3.50 1.46
C THR A 67 3.53 2.93 0.95
N GLU A 68 3.07 1.81 1.53
CA GLU A 68 1.81 1.17 1.16
C GLU A 68 0.58 2.06 1.31
N GLU A 69 0.57 2.96 2.30
CA GLU A 69 -0.56 3.87 2.55
C GLU A 69 -0.73 4.93 1.46
N LEU A 70 0.32 5.17 0.66
CA LEU A 70 0.31 6.13 -0.44
C LEU A 70 -0.02 5.48 -1.79
N LEU A 71 -0.02 4.15 -1.87
CA LEU A 71 -0.25 3.43 -3.11
C LEU A 71 -1.76 3.20 -3.33
N PRO A 72 -2.31 3.49 -4.53
CA PRO A 72 -3.74 3.44 -4.79
C PRO A 72 -4.36 2.02 -4.79
N ALA A 73 -3.55 0.97 -4.67
CA ALA A 73 -3.97 -0.42 -4.40
C ALA A 73 -2.70 -1.27 -4.21
N PRO A 74 -2.18 -1.41 -2.99
CA PRO A 74 -1.10 -2.36 -2.74
C PRO A 74 -1.58 -3.77 -3.08
N VAL A 75 -0.66 -4.64 -3.54
CA VAL A 75 -0.90 -6.08 -3.41
C VAL A 75 -1.17 -6.34 -1.94
N PRO A 76 -2.23 -7.08 -1.58
CA PRO A 76 -2.55 -7.33 -0.18
C PRO A 76 -1.32 -7.77 0.62
N ALA A 77 -1.00 -7.03 1.69
CA ALA A 77 0.18 -7.31 2.53
C ALA A 77 -0.01 -8.52 3.45
N SER A 78 -1.25 -9.01 3.58
CA SER A 78 -1.61 -10.17 4.38
C SER A 78 -2.82 -10.89 3.78
N LYS A 79 -3.07 -12.14 4.20
CA LYS A 79 -4.29 -12.87 3.84
C LYS A 79 -5.55 -12.14 4.31
N ALA A 80 -5.51 -11.46 5.46
CA ALA A 80 -6.61 -10.64 5.95
C ALA A 80 -6.90 -9.46 5.02
N ALA A 81 -5.87 -8.73 4.57
CA ALA A 81 -6.02 -7.67 3.58
C ALA A 81 -6.54 -8.21 2.24
N LEU A 82 -6.18 -9.45 1.84
CA LEU A 82 -6.74 -10.06 0.64
C LEU A 82 -8.24 -10.29 0.82
N ARG A 83 -8.68 -10.82 1.97
CA ARG A 83 -10.11 -10.96 2.27
C ARG A 83 -10.85 -9.64 2.16
N GLU A 84 -10.32 -8.56 2.74
CA GLU A 84 -10.92 -7.22 2.66
C GLU A 84 -11.06 -6.70 1.22
N VAL A 85 -10.15 -7.08 0.32
CA VAL A 85 -10.24 -6.73 -1.11
C VAL A 85 -11.27 -7.59 -1.85
N ILE A 86 -11.43 -8.86 -1.47
CA ILE A 86 -12.32 -9.81 -2.16
C ILE A 86 -13.77 -9.69 -1.72
N LEU A 87 -14.06 -9.59 -0.42
CA LEU A 87 -15.43 -9.62 0.10
C LEU A 87 -16.37 -8.57 -0.55
N PRO A 88 -15.96 -7.32 -0.80
CA PRO A 88 -16.81 -6.33 -1.48
C PRO A 88 -17.08 -6.63 -2.96
N LEU A 89 -16.39 -7.62 -3.54
CA LEU A 89 -16.55 -8.05 -4.93
C LEU A 89 -17.50 -9.25 -5.05
N LEU A 90 -18.00 -9.78 -3.95
CA LEU A 90 -18.95 -10.89 -3.89
C LEU A 90 -20.38 -10.33 -3.85
N ASP A 91 -21.33 -11.07 -4.42
CA ASP A 91 -22.73 -10.64 -4.49
C ASP A 91 -23.61 -11.33 -3.42
N GLU A 92 -23.06 -12.32 -2.71
CA GLU A 92 -23.75 -13.09 -1.66
C GLU A 92 -23.59 -12.47 -0.26
N SER A 93 -24.58 -12.70 0.62
CA SER A 93 -24.57 -12.19 2.01
C SER A 93 -23.72 -13.02 2.97
N ASP A 94 -23.50 -14.30 2.65
CA ASP A 94 -22.71 -15.20 3.48
C ASP A 94 -21.22 -15.07 3.12
N GLU A 95 -20.36 -14.97 4.14
CA GLU A 95 -18.92 -14.89 3.92
C GLU A 95 -18.33 -16.28 3.60
N PRO A 96 -17.54 -16.42 2.51
CA PRO A 96 -16.88 -17.67 2.20
C PRO A 96 -15.77 -18.01 3.20
N PHE A 97 -15.57 -19.31 3.40
CA PHE A 97 -14.33 -19.83 3.96
C PHE A 97 -13.16 -19.57 2.99
N ASP A 98 -11.92 -19.69 3.48
CA ASP A 98 -10.76 -19.33 2.68
C ASP A 98 -10.46 -20.32 1.53
N ASP A 99 -10.93 -21.56 1.66
CA ASP A 99 -10.81 -22.63 0.68
C ASP A 99 -12.06 -22.79 -0.20
N ASP A 100 -13.10 -21.99 0.03
CA ASP A 100 -14.30 -21.97 -0.81
C ASP A 100 -14.01 -21.38 -2.19
N ASN A 101 -14.76 -21.88 -3.17
CA ASN A 101 -14.74 -21.37 -4.54
C ASN A 101 -15.53 -20.05 -4.60
N LEU A 102 -14.81 -18.94 -4.82
CA LEU A 102 -15.38 -17.60 -4.81
C LEU A 102 -16.38 -17.35 -5.95
N ILE A 103 -16.35 -18.15 -7.02
CA ILE A 103 -17.35 -18.05 -8.10
C ILE A 103 -18.74 -18.40 -7.57
N ASP A 104 -18.82 -19.33 -6.62
CA ASP A 104 -20.07 -19.75 -6.00
C ASP A 104 -20.67 -18.63 -5.12
N TYR A 105 -19.88 -17.60 -4.81
CA TYR A 105 -20.27 -16.40 -4.06
C TYR A 105 -20.43 -15.15 -4.95
N GLY A 106 -20.58 -15.33 -6.26
CA GLY A 106 -20.84 -14.25 -7.22
C GLY A 106 -19.61 -13.57 -7.81
N LEU A 107 -18.41 -14.13 -7.60
CA LEU A 107 -17.21 -13.56 -8.23
C LEU A 107 -17.18 -13.83 -9.74
N ASP A 108 -17.24 -12.78 -10.55
CA ASP A 108 -17.23 -12.88 -12.01
C ASP A 108 -15.84 -12.76 -12.66
N SER A 109 -15.79 -13.04 -13.96
CA SER A 109 -14.55 -13.00 -14.75
C SER A 109 -13.99 -11.59 -14.93
N VAL A 110 -14.83 -10.55 -14.94
CA VAL A 110 -14.40 -9.16 -15.10
C VAL A 110 -13.64 -8.70 -13.86
N ARG A 111 -14.17 -9.03 -12.67
CA ARG A 111 -13.53 -8.81 -11.37
C ARG A 111 -12.20 -9.55 -11.29
N MET A 112 -12.14 -10.82 -11.70
CA MET A 112 -10.88 -11.59 -11.76
C MET A 112 -9.84 -10.98 -12.72
N MET A 113 -10.25 -10.53 -13.91
CA MET A 113 -9.34 -9.87 -14.85
C MET A 113 -8.77 -8.56 -14.28
N ALA A 114 -9.60 -7.78 -13.58
CA ALA A 114 -9.16 -6.55 -12.92
C ALA A 114 -8.15 -6.84 -11.80
N LEU A 115 -8.37 -7.88 -11.00
CA LEU A 115 -7.43 -8.34 -9.97
C LEU A 115 -6.10 -8.80 -10.59
N ALA A 116 -6.15 -9.65 -11.62
CA ALA A 116 -4.96 -10.12 -12.32
C ALA A 116 -4.14 -8.95 -12.89
N ALA A 117 -4.79 -7.98 -13.55
CA ALA A 117 -4.11 -6.80 -14.09
C ALA A 117 -3.44 -5.94 -13.01
N ARG A 118 -4.05 -5.84 -11.82
CA ARG A 118 -3.48 -5.13 -10.67
C ARG A 118 -2.26 -5.86 -10.13
N TRP A 119 -2.39 -7.15 -9.85
CA TRP A 119 -1.32 -7.95 -9.23
C TRP A 119 -0.15 -8.23 -10.17
N ARG A 120 -0.38 -8.19 -11.49
CA ARG A 120 0.68 -8.27 -12.51
C ARG A 120 1.75 -7.19 -12.37
N LYS A 121 1.42 -6.04 -11.77
CA LYS A 121 2.39 -4.96 -11.51
C LYS A 121 3.49 -5.36 -10.52
N VAL A 122 3.23 -6.37 -9.68
CA VAL A 122 4.20 -6.91 -8.71
C VAL A 122 4.70 -8.27 -9.16
N HIS A 123 3.79 -9.14 -9.62
CA HIS A 123 4.10 -10.48 -10.09
C HIS A 123 3.76 -10.61 -11.57
N GLY A 124 4.74 -10.37 -12.46
CA GLY A 124 4.53 -10.22 -13.90
C GLY A 124 3.86 -11.40 -14.61
N ASP A 125 3.91 -12.60 -14.03
CA ASP A 125 3.32 -13.84 -14.53
C ASP A 125 1.87 -14.08 -14.06
N ILE A 126 1.34 -13.29 -13.12
CA ILE A 126 -0.07 -13.43 -12.70
C ILE A 126 -0.99 -13.01 -13.87
N ASP A 127 -1.89 -13.92 -14.22
CA ASP A 127 -2.92 -13.72 -15.22
C ASP A 127 -4.27 -14.30 -14.78
N PHE A 128 -5.29 -14.08 -15.61
CA PHE A 128 -6.64 -14.56 -15.36
C PHE A 128 -6.69 -16.09 -15.25
N VAL A 129 -5.95 -16.82 -16.09
CA VAL A 129 -5.96 -18.28 -16.12
C VAL A 129 -5.46 -18.85 -14.81
N MET A 130 -4.41 -18.24 -14.24
CA MET A 130 -3.85 -18.64 -12.96
C MET A 130 -4.85 -18.44 -11.81
N LEU A 131 -5.59 -17.32 -11.80
CA LEU A 131 -6.60 -17.04 -10.78
C LEU A 131 -7.83 -17.96 -10.93
N ALA A 132 -8.32 -18.13 -12.15
CA ALA A 132 -9.52 -18.92 -12.45
C ALA A 132 -9.34 -20.43 -12.22
N LYS A 133 -8.09 -20.94 -12.24
CA LYS A 133 -7.80 -22.35 -12.01
C LYS A 133 -8.15 -22.81 -10.59
N ASN A 134 -7.96 -21.94 -9.60
CA ASN A 134 -8.30 -22.23 -8.21
C ASN A 134 -8.75 -20.92 -7.54
N PRO A 135 -10.02 -20.51 -7.75
CA PRO A 135 -10.54 -19.20 -7.35
C PRO A 135 -10.90 -19.18 -5.85
N THR A 136 -9.90 -19.40 -4.98
CA THR A 136 -10.06 -19.40 -3.52
C THR A 136 -9.12 -18.37 -2.90
N ILE A 137 -9.48 -17.86 -1.72
CA ILE A 137 -8.62 -16.90 -0.98
C ILE A 137 -7.28 -17.55 -0.63
N ASP A 138 -7.28 -18.82 -0.22
CA ASP A 138 -6.07 -19.58 0.10
C ASP A 138 -5.12 -19.72 -1.09
N ALA A 139 -5.67 -20.08 -2.26
CA ALA A 139 -4.88 -20.25 -3.46
C ALA A 139 -4.26 -18.92 -3.92
N TRP A 140 -5.05 -17.85 -3.88
CA TRP A 140 -4.60 -16.53 -4.31
C TRP A 140 -3.59 -15.92 -3.34
N TRP A 141 -3.78 -16.10 -2.04
CA TRP A 141 -2.78 -15.66 -1.06
C TRP A 141 -1.44 -16.36 -1.29
N LYS A 142 -1.45 -17.68 -1.53
CA LYS A 142 -0.24 -18.45 -1.85
C LYS A 142 0.47 -17.95 -3.12
N LEU A 143 -0.28 -17.47 -4.13
CA LEU A 143 0.28 -16.86 -5.33
C LEU A 143 0.92 -15.50 -5.07
N LEU A 144 0.33 -14.70 -4.16
CA LEU A 144 0.80 -13.35 -3.86
C LEU A 144 1.94 -13.31 -2.85
N SER A 145 1.99 -14.29 -1.93
CA SER A 145 2.97 -14.35 -0.84
C SER A 145 4.33 -14.95 -1.24
N ARG A 146 4.49 -15.40 -2.49
CA ARG A 146 5.78 -15.88 -2.99
C ARG A 146 6.76 -14.72 -3.15
N GLU A 147 8.06 -15.01 -3.03
CA GLU A 147 9.09 -14.01 -3.35
C GLU A 147 8.98 -13.62 -4.83
N VAL A 148 9.03 -12.31 -5.07
CA VAL A 148 9.14 -11.76 -6.43
C VAL A 148 10.55 -12.12 -6.93
N LYS A 149 10.63 -12.93 -7.99
CA LYS A 149 11.91 -13.26 -8.65
C LYS A 149 12.45 -12.09 -9.46
#